data_AF-A0A2D3I3P6-F1
#
_entry.id   AF-A0A2D3I3P6-F1
#
_cell.length_a   1.000
_cell.length_b   1.000
_cell.length_c   1.000
_cell.angle_alpha   90.00
_cell.angle_beta   90.00
_cell.angle_gamma   90.00
#
_symmetry.space_group_name_H-M   'P 1'
#
loop_
_entity.id
_entity.type
_entity.pdbx_description
1 polymer ?
#
loop_
_entity_poly.entity_id
_entity_poly.type
_entity_poly.pdbx_seq_one_letter_code
_entity_poly.pdbx_strand_id
1 'polypeptide(L)' 'VVETISPDTIQDKVKPEIFYYRVFIRTHQDYLQNKSGRRFSIVPGMIATVDIKTGEKTIVDYLIKPFNRAK' A
#
# COMPACT_ATOMS: atom_id res chain seq x y z
N VAL A 1 -7.34 0.71 1.05
CA VAL A 1 -6.79 -0.61 1.40
C VAL A 1 -6.11 -1.22 0.20
N VAL A 2 -5.07 -2.04 0.41
CA VAL A 2 -4.47 -2.83 -0.67
C VAL A 2 -5.40 -4.01 -0.95
N GLU A 3 -5.87 -4.16 -2.18
CA GLU A 3 -6.73 -5.29 -2.56
C GLU A 3 -5.91 -6.47 -3.05
N THR A 4 -4.93 -6.22 -3.91
CA THR A 4 -4.11 -7.28 -4.49
C THR A 4 -2.76 -6.73 -4.91
N ILE A 5 -1.72 -7.52 -4.67
CA ILE A 5 -0.36 -7.34 -5.20
C ILE A 5 -0.15 -8.45 -6.22
N SER A 6 0.17 -8.09 -7.46
CA SER A 6 0.45 -9.04 -8.53
C SER A 6 1.72 -9.83 -8.21
N PRO A 7 1.75 -11.15 -8.44
CA PRO A 7 2.97 -11.94 -8.28
C PRO A 7 3.99 -11.65 -9.40
N ASP A 8 3.52 -11.17 -10.55
CA ASP A 8 4.35 -10.90 -11.72
C ASP A 8 5.04 -9.53 -11.64
N THR A 9 6.28 -9.47 -12.13
CA THR A 9 7.05 -8.24 -12.28
C THR A 9 6.84 -7.61 -13.66
N ILE A 10 6.84 -6.29 -13.70
CA ILE A 10 6.79 -5.49 -14.93
C ILE A 10 8.11 -4.73 -15.02
N GLN A 11 8.82 -4.93 -16.13
CA GLN A 11 10.08 -4.24 -16.41
C GLN A 11 9.81 -2.82 -16.92
N ASP A 12 10.59 -1.85 -16.46
CA ASP A 12 10.53 -0.48 -16.97
C ASP A 12 11.00 -0.45 -18.43
N LYS A 13 10.24 0.23 -19.30
CA LYS A 13 10.55 0.31 -20.74
C LYS A 13 11.75 1.20 -21.05
N VAL A 14 12.08 2.15 -20.17
CA VAL A 14 13.18 3.10 -20.33
C VAL A 14 14.42 2.63 -19.57
N LYS A 15 14.24 1.98 -18.41
CA LYS A 15 15.32 1.48 -17.54
C LYS A 15 15.19 -0.03 -17.28
N PRO A 16 15.68 -0.89 -18.19
CA PRO A 16 15.46 -2.34 -18.14
C PRO A 16 15.89 -3.01 -16.82
N GLU A 17 16.80 -2.42 -16.06
CA GLU A 17 17.23 -2.91 -14.75
C GLU A 17 16.18 -2.77 -13.63
N ILE A 18 15.12 -1.98 -13.84
CA ILE A 18 14.09 -1.70 -12.83
C ILE A 18 12.86 -2.58 -13.06
N PHE A 19 12.42 -3.23 -11.98
CA PHE A 19 11.22 -4.05 -11.95
C PHE A 19 10.20 -3.48 -10.97
N TYR A 20 8.94 -3.46 -11.37
CA TYR A 20 7.81 -3.04 -10.56
C TYR A 20 6.83 -4.18 -10.33
N TYR A 21 6.18 -4.17 -9.18
CA TYR A 21 5.00 -5.00 -8.92
C TYR A 21 3.74 -4.17 -9.10
N ARG A 22 2.75 -4.73 -9.79
CA ARG A 22 1.44 -4.07 -9.94
C ARG A 22 0.62 -4.25 -8.68
N VAL A 23 0.07 -3.15 -8.15
CA VAL A 23 -0.79 -3.17 -6.96
C VAL A 23 -2.13 -2.52 -7.28
N PHE A 24 -3.22 -3.16 -6.86
CA PHE A 24 -4.56 -2.57 -6.89
C PHE A 24 -4.91 -2.02 -5.50
N ILE A 25 -5.23 -0.73 -5.46
CA ILE A 25 -5.52 0.01 -4.23
C ILE A 25 -6.93 0.55 -4.34
N ARG A 26 -7.78 0.23 -3.36
CA ARG A 26 -9.12 0.80 -3.24
C ARG A 26 -9.14 1.93 -2.23
N THR A 27 -9.57 3.11 -2.65
CA THR A 27 -9.88 4.22 -1.76
C THR A 27 -11.22 3.97 -1.07
N HIS A 28 -11.41 4.51 0.13
CA HIS A 28 -12.70 4.40 0.82
C HIS A 28 -13.78 5.31 0.22
N GLN A 29 -13.35 6.38 -0.45
CA GLN A 29 -14.19 7.41 -1.05
C GLN A 29 -13.59 7.79 -2.40
N ASP A 30 -14.44 8.25 -3.31
CA ASP A 30 -14.10 8.75 -4.64
C ASP A 30 -13.86 10.27 -4.68
N TYR A 31 -13.79 10.92 -3.51
CA TYR A 31 -13.52 12.34 -3.37
C TYR A 31 -12.54 12.64 -2.23
N LEU A 32 -11.87 13.78 -2.35
CA LEU A 32 -11.11 14.43 -1.28
C LEU A 32 -11.95 15.54 -0.66
N GLN A 33 -11.88 15.68 0.65
CA GLN A 33 -12.56 16.76 1.37
C GLN A 33 -11.54 17.71 1.97
N ASN A 34 -11.70 19.02 1.75
CA ASN A 34 -10.84 20.02 2.39
C ASN A 34 -11.35 20.38 3.80
N LYS A 35 -10.56 21.17 4.55
CA LYS A 35 -10.92 21.65 5.90
C LYS A 35 -12.21 22.47 5.94
N SER A 36 -12.60 23.06 4.81
CA SER A 36 -13.84 23.84 4.64
C SER A 36 -15.05 22.99 4.23
N GLY A 37 -14.90 21.65 4.16
CA GLY A 37 -15.97 20.72 3.84
C GLY A 37 -16.26 20.52 2.35
N ARG A 38 -15.56 21.23 1.45
CA ARG A 38 -15.75 21.11 0.00
C ARG A 38 -15.17 19.79 -0.52
N ARG A 39 -15.93 19.11 -1.37
CA ARG A 39 -15.56 17.83 -1.99
C ARG A 39 -14.94 18.05 -3.37
N PHE A 40 -13.92 17.26 -3.67
CA PHE A 40 -13.20 17.23 -4.95
C PHE A 40 -13.16 15.79 -5.46
N SER A 41 -13.82 15.51 -6.58
CA SER A 41 -13.86 14.16 -7.14
C SER A 41 -12.50 13.73 -7.69
N ILE A 42 -12.18 12.44 -7.50
CA ILE A 42 -10.98 11.81 -8.03
C ILE A 42 -11.30 11.24 -9.40
N VAL A 43 -10.57 11.70 -10.43
CA VAL A 43 -10.75 11.26 -11.81
C VAL A 43 -9.53 10.46 -12.33
N PRO A 44 -9.71 9.59 -13.33
CA PRO A 44 -8.60 8.88 -13.96
C PRO A 44 -7.54 9.84 -14.54
N GLY A 45 -6.27 9.40 -14.50
CA GLY A 45 -5.14 10.19 -15.00
C GLY A 45 -4.44 11.05 -13.95
N MET A 46 -5.00 11.15 -12.74
CA MET A 46 -4.32 11.81 -11.62
C MET A 46 -3.21 10.93 -11.05
N ILE A 47 -2.09 11.56 -10.70
CA ILE A 47 -0.95 10.91 -10.04
C ILE A 47 -1.15 11.04 -8.52
N ALA A 48 -0.93 9.94 -7.80
CA ALA A 48 -0.99 9.91 -6.35
C ALA A 48 0.22 9.15 -5.79
N THR A 49 0.69 9.58 -4.62
CA THR A 49 1.70 8.87 -3.84
C THR A 49 0.98 8.04 -2.78
N VAL A 50 1.39 6.78 -2.62
CA VAL A 50 0.78 5.86 -1.65
C VAL A 50 1.86 5.19 -0.83
N ASP A 51 1.68 5.21 0.49
CA ASP A 51 2.49 4.45 1.43
C ASP A 51 1.77 3.16 1.84
N ILE A 52 2.38 2.01 1.55
CA ILE A 52 1.84 0.71 1.94
C ILE A 52 2.45 0.34 3.29
N LYS A 53 1.62 0.37 4.35
CA LYS A 53 1.99 -0.12 5.68
C LYS A 53 1.73 -1.63 5.76
N THR A 54 2.80 -2.42 5.88
CA THR A 54 2.71 -3.88 6.02
C THR A 54 3.00 -4.32 7.44
N GLY A 55 2.08 -5.07 8.03
CA GLY A 55 2.23 -5.68 9.35
C GLY A 55 2.14 -4.69 10.51
N GLU A 56 1.74 -5.20 11.66
CA GLU A 56 1.80 -4.51 12.94
C GLU A 56 2.56 -5.43 13.89
N LYS A 57 3.61 -4.90 14.53
CA LYS A 57 4.33 -5.61 15.58
C LYS A 57 4.23 -4.81 16.85
N THR A 58 3.64 -5.42 17.86
CA THR A 58 3.62 -4.85 19.21
C THR A 58 4.91 -5.21 19.94
N ILE A 59 5.28 -4.44 20.96
CA ILE A 59 6.44 -4.76 21.82
C ILE A 59 6.23 -6.13 22.49
N VAL A 60 4.99 -6.47 22.83
CA VAL A 60 4.63 -7.76 23.43
C VAL A 60 4.95 -8.93 22.50
N ASP A 61 4.77 -8.78 21.19
CA ASP A 61 5.14 -9.82 20.20
C ASP A 61 6.63 -10.17 20.25
N TYR A 62 7.49 -9.20 20.61
CA TYR A 62 8.92 -9.44 20.80
C TYR A 62 9.23 -10.15 22.11
N LEU A 63 8.49 -9.86 23.18
CA LEU A 63 8.67 -10.48 24.50
C LEU A 63 8.23 -11.95 24.51
N ILE A 64 7.19 -12.31 23.75
CA ILE A 64 6.63 -13.67 23.70
C ILE A 64 7.39 -14.57 22.70
N LYS A 65 8.10 -13.97 21.73
CA LYS A 65 8.86 -14.68 20.68
C LYS A 65 9.78 -15.82 21.17
N PRO A 66 10.56 -15.71 22.26
CA PRO A 66 11.40 -16.81 22.74
C PRO A 66 10.60 -18.01 23.25
N PHE A 67 9.38 -17.81 23.75
CA PHE A 67 8.52 -18.89 24.25
C PHE A 67 7.83 -19.64 23.10
N ASN A 68 7.58 -18.96 21.98
CA ASN A 68 7.01 -19.57 20.77
C ASN A 68 8.02 -20.42 19.96
N ARG A 69 9.31 -20.39 20.32
CA ARG A 69 10.35 -21.24 19.71
C ARG A 69 10.54 -22.58 20.43
N ALA A 70 9.89 -22.79 21.57
CA ALA A 70 9.93 -24.05 22.31
C ALA A 70 8.90 -25.03 21.73
N LYS A 71 9.20 -25.58 20.56
CA LYS A 71 8.69 -26.88 20.12
C LYS A 71 9.69 -27.53 19.17
#